data_AF-A0AA89BMB7-F1
#
_entry.id   AF-A0AA89BMB7-F1
#
_cell.length_a   1.000
_cell.length_b   1.000
_cell.length_c   1.000
_cell.angle_alpha   90.00
_cell.angle_beta   90.00
_cell.angle_gamma   90.00
#
_symmetry.space_group_name_H-M   'P 1'
#
loop_
_entity.id
_entity.type
_entity.pdbx_description
1 polymer ?
#
loop_
_entity_poly.entity_id
_entity_poly.type
_entity_poly.pdbx_seq_one_letter_code
_entity_poly.pdbx_strand_id
1 'polypeptide(L)'
;ISFLSFQNYPLFIKTIPTDNELKFYYTVHTSLDVVEEKISTVGKNTNDLRELYLGLLYPTEDYKVYPSLRYFTIYGYVTNTKVKFVIVVDSTNTALRDNEIRGMFRKLHNAYVDMVCNPFYMPGENITSK
;
A
#
# COMPACT_ATOMS: atom_id res chain seq x y z
N ILE A 1 4.35 5.34 -2.53
CA ILE A 1 3.22 5.17 -1.57
C ILE A 1 1.94 5.51 -2.31
N SER A 2 0.90 4.69 -2.15
CA SER A 2 -0.41 4.91 -2.74
C SER A 2 -1.52 4.70 -1.71
N PHE A 3 -2.57 5.52 -1.82
CA PHE A 3 -3.83 5.39 -1.09
C PHE A 3 -4.95 5.22 -2.10
N LEU A 4 -5.73 4.16 -1.94
CA LEU A 4 -6.80 3.78 -2.83
C LEU A 4 -8.10 3.74 -2.02
N SER A 5 -9.15 4.32 -2.57
CA SER A 5 -10.48 4.32 -1.97
C SER A 5 -11.06 2.91 -1.90
N PHE A 6 -12.19 2.76 -1.21
CA PHE A 6 -12.91 1.48 -1.18
C PHE A 6 -13.34 1.02 -2.58
N GLN A 7 -13.59 1.96 -3.50
CA GLN A 7 -13.95 1.72 -4.91
C GLN A 7 -12.73 1.60 -5.85
N ASN A 8 -11.52 1.44 -5.31
CA ASN A 8 -10.27 1.33 -6.08
C ASN A 8 -9.84 2.60 -6.84
N TYR A 9 -10.44 3.76 -6.53
CA TYR A 9 -9.99 5.05 -7.06
C TYR A 9 -8.75 5.54 -6.31
N PRO A 10 -7.70 6.01 -7.00
CA PRO A 10 -6.52 6.57 -6.34
C PRO A 10 -6.86 7.89 -5.66
N LEU A 11 -6.72 7.94 -4.34
CA LEU A 11 -6.86 9.14 -3.52
C LEU A 11 -5.53 9.90 -3.41
N PHE A 12 -4.42 9.17 -3.44
CA PHE A 12 -3.07 9.75 -3.39
C PHE A 12 -2.07 8.78 -3.99
N ILE A 13 -1.22 9.26 -4.88
CA ILE A 13 -0.10 8.51 -5.42
C ILE A 13 1.14 9.40 -5.41
N LYS A 14 2.20 8.92 -4.76
CA LYS A 14 3.51 9.59 -4.75
C LYS A 14 4.62 8.57 -4.79
N THR A 15 5.52 8.74 -5.76
CA THR A 15 6.74 7.94 -5.90
C THR A 15 7.96 8.86 -5.78
N ILE A 16 9.04 8.30 -5.29
CA ILE A 16 10.36 8.94 -5.29
C ILE A 16 11.33 7.83 -5.69
N PRO A 17 12.06 7.97 -6.81
CA PRO A 17 12.09 9.09 -7.77
C PRO A 17 10.85 9.15 -8.71
N THR A 18 10.63 10.30 -9.38
CA THR A 18 9.43 10.63 -10.20
C THR A 18 9.54 10.22 -11.67
N ASP A 19 10.74 9.86 -12.11
CA ASP A 19 11.07 9.37 -13.45
C ASP A 19 10.31 8.10 -13.87
N ASN A 20 9.83 7.31 -12.90
CA ASN A 20 9.12 6.04 -13.15
C ASN A 20 7.68 6.02 -12.63
N GLU A 21 7.00 7.17 -12.62
CA GLU A 21 5.60 7.28 -12.17
C GLU A 21 4.67 6.28 -12.85
N LEU A 22 4.70 6.19 -14.19
CA LEU A 22 3.80 5.30 -14.93
C LEU A 22 3.96 3.81 -14.54
N LYS A 23 5.21 3.36 -14.38
CA LYS A 23 5.50 2.00 -13.92
C LYS A 23 4.96 1.75 -12.51
N PHE A 24 5.07 2.75 -11.64
CA PHE A 24 4.50 2.70 -10.29
C PHE A 24 2.97 2.58 -10.33
N TYR A 25 2.27 3.36 -11.17
CA TYR A 25 0.82 3.27 -11.35
C TYR A 25 0.38 1.86 -11.73
N TYR A 26 1.00 1.28 -12.77
CA TYR A 26 0.66 -0.08 -13.20
C TYR A 26 0.93 -1.12 -12.11
N THR A 27 2.06 -1.01 -11.42
CA THR A 27 2.45 -1.94 -10.36
C THR A 27 1.45 -1.91 -9.19
N VAL A 28 1.01 -0.73 -8.78
CA VAL A 28 -0.03 -0.58 -7.75
C VAL A 28 -1.37 -1.13 -8.25
N HIS A 29 -1.75 -0.85 -9.49
CA HIS A 29 -3.00 -1.32 -10.07
C HIS A 29 -3.07 -2.86 -10.10
N THR A 30 -2.03 -3.53 -10.60
CA THR A 30 -1.98 -5.00 -10.62
C THR A 30 -1.93 -5.63 -9.22
N SER A 31 -1.47 -4.90 -8.21
CA SER A 31 -1.46 -5.41 -6.83
C SER A 31 -2.85 -5.46 -6.18
N LEU A 32 -3.85 -4.75 -6.75
CA LEU A 32 -5.21 -4.70 -6.21
C LEU A 32 -5.89 -6.07 -6.21
N ASP A 33 -5.69 -6.87 -7.26
CA ASP A 33 -6.28 -8.20 -7.37
C ASP A 33 -5.84 -9.10 -6.21
N VAL A 34 -4.54 -9.04 -5.86
CA VAL A 34 -3.95 -9.78 -4.72
C VAL A 34 -4.49 -9.27 -3.38
N VAL A 35 -4.68 -7.95 -3.25
CA VAL A 35 -5.30 -7.36 -2.05
C VAL A 35 -6.71 -7.89 -1.85
N GLU A 36 -7.51 -7.94 -2.92
CA GLU A 36 -8.89 -8.45 -2.88
C GLU A 36 -8.93 -9.93 -2.49
N GLU A 37 -8.05 -10.75 -3.06
CA GLU A 37 -7.92 -12.17 -2.71
C GLU A 37 -7.57 -12.37 -1.22
N LYS A 38 -6.58 -11.61 -0.70
CA LYS A 38 -6.20 -11.68 0.72
C LYS A 38 -7.34 -11.25 1.64
N ILE A 39 -8.07 -10.17 1.32
CA ILE A 39 -9.23 -9.73 2.11
C ILE A 39 -10.30 -10.84 2.14
N SER A 40 -10.56 -11.49 1.01
CA SER A 40 -11.56 -12.57 0.92
C SER A 40 -11.20 -13.80 1.75
N THR A 41 -9.91 -14.07 1.89
CA THR A 41 -9.37 -15.21 2.65
C THR A 41 -9.39 -14.94 4.15
N VAL A 42 -8.98 -13.73 4.56
CA VAL A 42 -9.00 -13.27 5.96
C VAL A 42 -10.42 -13.25 6.54
N GLY A 43 -11.44 -12.97 5.73
CA GLY A 43 -12.85 -12.99 6.16
C GLY A 43 -13.37 -14.35 6.65
N LYS A 44 -12.63 -15.45 6.42
CA LYS A 44 -13.03 -16.81 6.83
C LYS A 44 -12.53 -17.20 8.22
N ASN A 45 -11.52 -16.50 8.76
CA ASN A 45 -10.94 -16.76 10.08
C ASN A 45 -11.23 -15.61 11.04
N THR A 46 -11.99 -15.86 12.09
CA THR A 46 -12.45 -14.85 13.06
C THR A 46 -11.34 -14.14 13.83
N ASN A 47 -10.16 -14.76 13.97
CA ASN A 47 -8.98 -14.15 14.61
C ASN A 47 -8.19 -13.22 13.66
N ASP A 48 -8.25 -13.45 12.33
CA ASP A 48 -7.51 -12.66 11.33
C ASP A 48 -8.26 -11.38 10.90
N LEU A 49 -9.57 -11.30 11.17
CA LEU A 49 -10.44 -10.17 10.84
C LEU A 49 -9.99 -8.81 11.42
N ARG A 50 -9.10 -8.81 12.42
CA ARG A 50 -8.54 -7.60 13.04
C ARG A 50 -7.19 -7.19 12.46
N GLU A 51 -6.56 -8.05 11.66
CA GLU A 51 -5.25 -7.73 11.10
C GLU A 51 -5.40 -6.86 9.84
N LEU A 52 -5.12 -5.57 10.02
CA LEU A 52 -5.18 -4.56 8.94
C LEU A 52 -3.98 -4.66 7.99
N TYR A 53 -2.89 -5.28 8.41
CA TYR A 53 -1.67 -5.42 7.61
C TYR A 53 -1.72 -6.72 6.80
N LEU A 54 -1.73 -6.61 5.47
CA LEU A 54 -1.79 -7.78 4.58
C LEU A 54 -0.42 -8.41 4.33
N GLY A 55 0.64 -7.81 4.88
CA GLY A 55 2.00 -8.24 4.61
C GLY A 55 2.45 -7.92 3.20
N LEU A 56 3.39 -8.73 2.76
CA LEU A 56 3.94 -8.71 1.42
C LEU A 56 2.89 -9.26 0.44
N LEU A 57 2.57 -8.47 -0.58
CA LEU A 57 1.60 -8.81 -1.63
C LEU A 57 2.26 -9.54 -2.79
N TYR A 58 3.49 -9.16 -3.13
CA TYR A 58 4.24 -9.79 -4.21
C TYR A 58 5.72 -9.90 -3.83
N PRO A 59 6.26 -11.13 -3.70
CA PRO A 59 7.69 -11.34 -3.61
C PRO A 59 8.23 -11.35 -5.03
N THR A 60 8.90 -10.29 -5.45
CA THR A 60 9.70 -10.35 -6.68
C THR A 60 11.03 -11.07 -6.40
N GLU A 61 10.99 -12.27 -5.83
CA GLU A 61 12.16 -12.96 -5.28
C GLU A 61 12.90 -13.84 -6.30
N ASP A 62 12.27 -14.30 -7.39
CA ASP A 62 12.80 -15.46 -8.13
C ASP A 62 13.75 -15.18 -9.30
N TYR A 63 14.11 -13.92 -9.60
CA TYR A 63 15.00 -13.65 -10.74
C TYR A 63 16.10 -12.64 -10.43
N LYS A 64 16.96 -12.89 -9.43
CA LYS A 64 18.26 -12.20 -9.27
C LYS A 64 19.27 -12.50 -10.40
N VAL A 65 18.81 -12.72 -11.64
CA VAL A 65 19.65 -13.06 -12.78
C VAL A 65 20.25 -11.81 -13.44
N TYR A 66 19.67 -10.62 -13.23
CA TYR A 66 20.13 -9.37 -13.85
C TYR A 66 20.33 -8.25 -12.80
N PRO A 67 21.57 -7.91 -12.41
CA PRO A 67 21.87 -6.90 -11.39
C PRO A 67 21.44 -5.46 -11.77
N SER A 68 21.09 -5.21 -13.04
CA SER A 68 20.55 -3.93 -13.51
C SER A 68 19.02 -3.82 -13.38
N LEU A 69 18.31 -4.90 -13.06
CA LEU A 69 16.88 -4.85 -12.81
C LEU A 69 16.64 -4.41 -11.35
N ARG A 70 16.05 -3.24 -11.18
CA ARG A 70 15.59 -2.76 -9.87
C ARG A 70 14.28 -3.46 -9.54
N TYR A 71 14.32 -4.36 -8.55
CA TYR A 71 13.15 -5.07 -8.07
C TYR A 71 12.47 -4.28 -6.98
N PHE A 72 11.15 -4.38 -6.94
CA PHE A 72 10.34 -3.73 -5.95
C PHE A 72 9.54 -4.77 -5.16
N THR A 73 9.45 -4.54 -3.87
CA THR A 73 8.61 -5.30 -2.95
C THR A 73 7.38 -4.47 -2.63
N ILE A 74 6.21 -5.09 -2.73
CA ILE A 74 4.92 -4.43 -2.51
C ILE A 74 4.32 -4.93 -1.20
N TYR A 75 3.97 -4.00 -0.34
CA TYR A 75 3.27 -4.26 0.92
C TYR A 75 1.88 -3.66 0.89
N GLY A 76 0.93 -4.37 1.49
CA GLY A 76 -0.47 -3.98 1.56
C GLY A 76 -0.95 -3.75 2.98
N TYR A 77 -1.84 -2.77 3.14
CA TYR A 77 -2.56 -2.51 4.37
C TYR A 77 -3.98 -2.08 4.03
N VAL A 78 -4.98 -2.59 4.74
CA VAL A 78 -6.39 -2.29 4.49
C VAL A 78 -7.04 -1.90 5.80
N THR A 79 -7.62 -0.71 5.81
CA THR A 79 -8.36 -0.18 6.96
C THR A 79 -9.71 -0.88 7.11
N ASN A 80 -10.34 -0.71 8.28
CA ASN A 80 -11.71 -1.17 8.52
C ASN A 80 -12.74 -0.51 7.59
N THR A 81 -12.47 0.71 7.11
CA THR A 81 -13.29 1.41 6.10
C THR A 81 -12.98 0.98 4.67
N LYS A 82 -12.20 -0.09 4.48
CA LYS A 82 -11.81 -0.67 3.18
C LYS A 82 -10.95 0.24 2.30
N VAL A 83 -10.38 1.30 2.86
CA VAL A 83 -9.33 2.10 2.21
C VAL A 83 -8.04 1.30 2.23
N LYS A 84 -7.37 1.23 1.08
CA LYS A 84 -6.20 0.38 0.83
C LYS A 84 -4.96 1.25 0.75
N PHE A 85 -3.94 0.95 1.53
CA PHE A 85 -2.64 1.60 1.47
C PHE A 85 -1.63 0.63 0.86
N VAL A 86 -0.86 1.13 -0.09
CA VAL A 86 0.18 0.35 -0.77
C VAL A 86 1.52 1.07 -0.64
N ILE A 87 2.50 0.35 -0.11
CA ILE A 87 3.89 0.80 -0.03
C ILE A 87 4.71 -0.07 -0.97
N VAL A 88 5.41 0.57 -1.90
CA VAL A 88 6.36 -0.08 -2.78
C VAL A 88 7.74 0.39 -2.38
N VAL A 89 8.64 -0.55 -2.12
CA VAL A 89 10.04 -0.27 -1.71
C VAL A 89 10.99 -1.07 -2.59
N ASP A 90 12.22 -0.58 -2.71
CA ASP A 90 13.29 -1.30 -3.39
C ASP A 90 13.65 -2.56 -2.59
N SER A 91 13.63 -3.72 -3.23
CA SER A 91 13.90 -5.00 -2.55
C SER A 91 15.36 -5.14 -2.10
N THR A 92 16.26 -4.33 -2.65
CA THR A 92 17.67 -4.28 -2.23
C THR A 92 17.83 -3.61 -0.86
N ASN A 93 16.82 -2.87 -0.39
CA ASN A 93 16.86 -2.19 0.90
C ASN A 93 16.56 -3.15 2.06
N THR A 94 17.60 -3.86 2.50
CA THR A 94 17.52 -4.83 3.62
C THR A 94 17.27 -4.19 4.99
N ALA A 95 17.33 -2.86 5.11
CA ALA A 95 17.05 -2.17 6.36
C ALA A 95 15.55 -2.12 6.70
N LEU A 96 14.68 -2.24 5.68
CA LEU A 96 13.23 -2.21 5.86
C LEU A 96 12.70 -3.60 6.19
N ARG A 97 12.73 -3.93 7.48
CA ARG A 97 12.09 -5.15 8.02
C ARG A 97 10.59 -4.96 8.17
N ASP A 98 9.86 -6.08 8.30
CA ASP A 98 8.40 -6.10 8.44
C ASP A 98 7.88 -5.17 9.55
N ASN A 99 8.54 -5.16 10.72
CA ASN A 99 8.17 -4.29 11.83
C ASN A 99 8.21 -2.80 11.48
N GLU A 100 9.17 -2.38 10.66
CA GLU A 100 9.31 -0.98 10.24
C GLU A 100 8.24 -0.61 9.22
N ILE A 101 7.94 -1.53 8.28
CA ILE A 101 6.84 -1.38 7.33
C ILE A 101 5.50 -1.26 8.08
N ARG A 102 5.26 -2.13 9.07
CA ARG A 102 4.07 -2.01 9.95
C ARG A 102 4.05 -0.67 10.69
N GLY A 103 5.19 -0.19 11.15
CA GLY A 103 5.35 1.13 11.77
C GLY A 103 4.99 2.27 10.82
N MET A 104 5.44 2.21 9.57
CA MET A 104 5.11 3.17 8.52
C MET A 104 3.60 3.17 8.23
N PHE A 105 2.98 2.00 8.08
CA PHE A 105 1.53 1.91 7.87
C PHE A 105 0.73 2.49 9.02
N ARG A 106 1.12 2.24 10.28
CA ARG A 106 0.47 2.87 11.45
C ARG A 106 0.55 4.40 11.40
N LYS A 107 1.72 4.96 11.07
CA LYS A 107 1.90 6.41 10.93
C LYS A 107 1.04 6.99 9.81
N LEU A 108 1.01 6.33 8.64
CA LEU A 108 0.18 6.74 7.51
C LEU A 108 -1.32 6.66 7.85
N HIS A 109 -1.74 5.60 8.55
CA HIS A 109 -3.12 5.47 8.99
C HIS A 109 -3.51 6.60 9.94
N ASN A 110 -2.70 6.89 10.96
CA ASN A 110 -2.98 8.00 11.88
C ASN A 110 -3.10 9.35 11.13
N ALA A 111 -2.16 9.64 10.22
CA ALA A 111 -2.23 10.85 9.40
C ALA A 111 -3.48 10.89 8.49
N TYR A 112 -3.88 9.75 7.94
CA TYR A 112 -5.13 9.62 7.18
C TYR A 112 -6.36 9.87 8.06
N VAL A 113 -6.40 9.34 9.30
CA VAL A 113 -7.48 9.61 10.25
C VAL A 113 -7.55 11.10 10.59
N ASP A 114 -6.43 11.73 10.93
CA ASP A 114 -6.38 13.16 11.26
C ASP A 114 -6.93 14.03 10.10
N MET A 115 -6.58 13.66 8.86
CA MET A 115 -7.09 14.32 7.66
C MET A 115 -8.60 14.09 7.49
N VAL A 116 -9.10 12.86 7.61
CA VAL A 116 -10.54 12.55 7.44
C VAL A 116 -11.39 13.17 8.55
N CYS A 117 -10.84 13.31 9.76
CA CYS A 117 -11.49 13.97 10.89
C CYS A 117 -11.50 15.51 10.75
N ASN A 118 -10.88 16.09 9.72
CA ASN A 118 -10.98 17.50 9.44
C ASN A 118 -12.38 17.82 8.88
N PRO A 119 -13.15 18.75 9.49
CA PRO A 119 -14.50 19.09 9.02
C PRO A 119 -14.55 19.70 7.61
N PHE A 120 -13.41 20.16 7.08
CA PHE A 120 -13.28 20.67 5.71
C PHE A 120 -12.83 19.60 4.71
N TYR A 121 -12.55 18.37 5.16
CA TYR A 121 -12.22 17.28 4.26
C TYR A 121 -13.46 16.80 3.51
N MET A 122 -13.38 16.75 2.19
CA MET A 122 -14.43 16.21 1.33
C MET A 122 -14.09 14.76 0.96
N PRO A 123 -14.88 13.77 1.43
CA PRO A 123 -14.63 12.37 1.11
C PRO A 123 -14.67 12.11 -0.39
N GLY A 124 -13.68 11.36 -0.89
CA GLY A 124 -13.59 10.99 -2.31
C GLY A 124 -12.79 11.97 -3.17
N GLU A 125 -12.42 13.13 -2.64
CA GLU A 125 -11.47 14.01 -3.32
C GLU A 125 -10.02 13.52 -3.17
N ASN A 126 -9.19 13.90 -4.14
CA ASN A 126 -7.76 13.64 -4.10
C ASN A 126 -7.13 14.36 -2.89
N ILE A 127 -6.29 13.63 -2.15
CA ILE A 127 -5.58 14.18 -1.01
C ILE A 127 -4.50 15.13 -1.53
N THR A 128 -4.73 16.43 -1.37
CA THR A 128 -3.84 17.50 -1.81
C THR A 128 -3.20 18.19 -0.61
N SER A 129 -2.43 17.43 0.19
CA SER A 129 -1.58 18.02 1.24
C SER A 129 -0.19 18.31 0.67
N LYS A 130 0.27 19.57 0.79
CA LYS A 130 1.66 19.96 0.47
C LYS A 130 2.64 19.42 1.49
#